data_AF-A0A094ZEU0-F1
#
_entry.id   AF-A0A094ZEU0-F1
#
_cell.length_a   1.000
_cell.length_b   1.000
_cell.length_c   1.000
_cell.angle_alpha   90.00
_cell.angle_beta   90.00
_cell.angle_gamma   90.00
#
_symmetry.space_group_name_H-M   'P 1'
#
loop_
_entity.id
_entity.type
_entity.pdbx_description
1 polymer ?
#
loop_
_entity_poly.entity_id
_entity_poly.type
_entity_poly.pdbx_seq_one_letter_code
_entity_poly.pdbx_strand_id
1 'polypeptide(L)'
;EVFYDFSESKYQNAEPRLSIYGRSINEWDNLAKWAIDCKVYSDNIRWLIQVPRLFDVYHAKGSMKYFQDIITNVFQPLFEVTVNPKSHPELHAFLQYVTGFDSVDDESKSDKVVFNASTPTPDVYDLNENPPYSYYIFYMFANISQLNQLRSHRGLNTFSFRPHCGEAGNINHLVTCFLLAESINHGLLLRKAPVLQYLYFIAQIGIAMSPLSNNSLFLDYHRNPLNDFLARGLFVSLSTDDPLQFHFTKEPLIEEYSIAAQVWKFTSTDMCELARNSVLMSGFSPLIKSHWLGPNYTQEGVMGNDITRSNLPNIRVAYRFETLTQELRLLLNSVLASRTSGSVSPGSNTVMHSPKKNHISTDSSRIDHLKK
;
A
#
# COMPACT_ATOMS: atom_id res chain seq x y z
N GLU A 1 -22.48 1.47 -20.49
CA GLU A 1 -23.40 1.21 -19.37
C GLU A 1 -22.78 1.66 -18.06
N VAL A 2 -21.81 0.93 -17.48
CA VAL A 2 -21.15 1.31 -16.21
C VAL A 2 -20.73 2.78 -16.12
N PHE A 3 -20.14 3.36 -17.17
CA PHE A 3 -19.69 4.77 -17.11
C PHE A 3 -20.82 5.77 -17.24
N TYR A 4 -21.89 5.39 -17.92
CA TYR A 4 -23.11 6.17 -17.99
C TYR A 4 -23.72 6.25 -16.58
N ASP A 5 -23.82 5.13 -15.88
CA ASP A 5 -24.33 5.07 -14.50
C ASP A 5 -23.47 5.91 -13.55
N PHE A 6 -22.13 5.85 -13.67
CA PHE A 6 -21.24 6.72 -12.89
C PHE A 6 -21.37 8.20 -13.26
N SER A 7 -21.65 8.52 -14.53
CA SER A 7 -21.85 9.92 -14.95
C SER A 7 -23.18 10.49 -14.46
N GLU A 8 -24.20 9.65 -14.25
CA GLU A 8 -25.45 10.04 -13.58
C GLU A 8 -25.27 10.16 -12.05
N SER A 9 -24.30 9.44 -11.48
CA SER A 9 -23.99 9.52 -10.04
C SER A 9 -23.22 10.80 -9.69
N LYS A 10 -23.88 11.69 -8.95
CA LYS A 10 -23.28 12.98 -8.55
C LYS A 10 -22.11 12.84 -7.56
N TYR A 11 -22.12 11.81 -6.72
CA TYR A 11 -21.22 11.72 -5.57
C TYR A 11 -20.32 10.47 -5.56
N GLN A 12 -20.57 9.51 -6.46
CA GLN A 12 -19.74 8.31 -6.56
C GLN A 12 -18.72 8.49 -7.68
N ASN A 13 -17.48 8.13 -7.36
CA ASN A 13 -16.35 8.16 -8.27
C ASN A 13 -15.61 6.83 -8.11
N ALA A 14 -14.90 6.41 -9.14
CA ALA A 14 -14.27 5.10 -9.16
C ALA A 14 -12.82 5.16 -9.66
N GLU A 15 -12.02 4.27 -9.08
CA GLU A 15 -10.66 3.99 -9.52
C GLU A 15 -10.51 2.49 -9.87
N PRO A 16 -11.18 2.00 -10.94
CA PRO A 16 -11.05 0.63 -11.41
C PRO A 16 -9.63 0.29 -11.88
N ARG A 17 -9.30 -1.00 -11.84
CA ARG A 17 -8.00 -1.52 -12.24
C ARG A 17 -8.06 -2.09 -13.66
N LEU A 18 -7.06 -1.78 -14.47
CA LEU A 18 -6.80 -2.40 -15.77
C LEU A 18 -5.46 -3.11 -15.74
N SER A 19 -5.39 -4.30 -16.31
CA SER A 19 -4.17 -5.11 -16.28
C SER A 19 -3.20 -4.72 -17.38
N ILE A 20 -1.93 -4.56 -17.01
CA ILE A 20 -0.77 -4.72 -17.91
C ILE A 20 0.03 -5.88 -17.32
N TYR A 21 0.09 -6.98 -18.05
CA TYR A 21 0.78 -8.20 -17.63
C TYR A 21 2.29 -8.12 -17.86
N GLY A 22 2.72 -7.18 -18.70
CA GLY A 22 4.12 -7.01 -19.06
C GLY A 22 4.65 -8.12 -19.96
N ARG A 23 3.79 -8.90 -20.62
CA ARG A 23 4.15 -10.01 -21.53
C ARG A 23 4.61 -9.55 -22.90
N SER A 24 4.19 -8.36 -23.30
CA SER A 24 4.57 -7.75 -24.58
C SER A 24 4.71 -6.25 -24.45
N ILE A 25 5.70 -5.70 -25.13
CA ILE A 25 5.95 -4.25 -25.22
C ILE A 25 4.75 -3.48 -25.78
N ASN A 26 3.92 -4.15 -26.59
CA ASN A 26 2.76 -3.55 -27.26
C ASN A 26 1.49 -3.53 -26.37
N GLU A 27 1.51 -4.07 -25.15
CA GLU A 27 0.32 -4.11 -24.29
C GLU A 27 -0.24 -2.71 -24.01
N TRP A 28 0.64 -1.73 -23.79
CA TRP A 28 0.25 -0.34 -23.55
C TRP A 28 -0.46 0.28 -24.76
N ASP A 29 0.11 0.14 -25.95
CA ASP A 29 -0.48 0.70 -27.17
C ASP A 29 -1.82 0.02 -27.50
N ASN A 30 -1.92 -1.29 -27.30
CA ASN A 30 -3.16 -2.03 -27.47
C ASN A 30 -4.24 -1.57 -26.48
N LEU A 31 -3.89 -1.41 -25.20
CA LEU A 31 -4.80 -0.94 -24.17
C LEU A 31 -5.25 0.50 -24.44
N ALA A 32 -4.32 1.38 -24.80
CA ALA A 32 -4.63 2.77 -25.11
C ALA A 32 -5.52 2.90 -26.34
N LYS A 33 -5.23 2.13 -27.41
CA LYS A 33 -6.07 2.07 -28.60
C LYS A 33 -7.49 1.63 -28.25
N TRP A 34 -7.64 0.56 -27.48
CA TRP A 34 -8.95 0.12 -26.98
C TRP A 34 -9.66 1.22 -26.19
N ALA A 35 -8.96 1.90 -25.28
CA ALA A 35 -9.55 2.96 -24.47
C ALA A 35 -10.07 4.14 -25.32
N ILE A 36 -9.34 4.52 -26.37
CA ILE A 36 -9.75 5.58 -27.30
C ILE A 36 -10.91 5.12 -28.20
N ASP A 37 -10.77 3.97 -28.85
CA ASP A 37 -11.75 3.45 -29.81
C ASP A 37 -13.10 3.18 -29.12
N CYS A 38 -13.08 2.66 -27.89
CA CYS A 38 -14.28 2.39 -27.11
C CYS A 38 -14.72 3.58 -26.23
N LYS A 39 -14.07 4.75 -26.34
CA LYS A 39 -14.40 5.99 -25.60
C LYS A 39 -14.51 5.76 -24.09
N VAL A 40 -13.50 5.09 -23.54
CA VAL A 40 -13.48 4.59 -22.17
C VAL A 40 -12.99 5.69 -21.20
N TYR A 41 -13.65 6.86 -21.26
CA TYR A 41 -13.34 8.04 -20.43
C TYR A 41 -14.59 8.55 -19.69
N SER A 42 -14.40 9.04 -18.46
CA SER A 42 -15.43 9.68 -17.65
C SER A 42 -14.78 10.62 -16.63
N ASP A 43 -15.46 11.73 -16.29
CA ASP A 43 -14.98 12.66 -15.27
C ASP A 43 -14.94 11.99 -13.90
N ASN A 44 -15.83 11.04 -13.63
CA ASN A 44 -15.95 10.29 -12.38
C ASN A 44 -14.99 9.10 -12.27
N ILE A 45 -14.22 8.80 -13.30
CA ILE A 45 -13.40 7.57 -13.37
C ILE A 45 -11.93 7.91 -13.60
N ARG A 46 -11.06 7.29 -12.82
CA ARG A 46 -9.62 7.24 -13.07
C ARG A 46 -9.15 5.80 -13.06
N TRP A 47 -8.00 5.52 -13.66
CA TRP A 47 -7.49 4.16 -13.81
C TRP A 47 -6.27 3.91 -12.96
N LEU A 48 -6.25 2.78 -12.26
CA LEU A 48 -5.01 2.18 -11.80
C LEU A 48 -4.60 1.07 -12.75
N ILE A 49 -3.30 0.95 -12.98
CA ILE A 49 -2.73 -0.11 -13.79
C ILE A 49 -2.21 -1.19 -12.85
N GLN A 50 -2.88 -2.34 -12.86
CA GLN A 50 -2.45 -3.48 -12.07
C GLN A 50 -1.46 -4.34 -12.85
N VAL A 51 -0.36 -4.70 -12.20
CA VAL A 51 0.66 -5.60 -12.74
C VAL A 51 0.65 -6.91 -11.94
N PRO A 52 0.11 -8.00 -12.53
CA PRO A 52 0.09 -9.30 -11.89
C PRO A 52 1.50 -9.90 -11.71
N ARG A 53 1.77 -10.47 -10.53
CA ARG A 53 3.07 -11.09 -10.18
C ARG A 53 3.20 -12.51 -10.72
N LEU A 54 3.25 -12.66 -12.04
CA LEU A 54 3.15 -13.96 -12.75
C LEU A 54 4.40 -14.33 -13.57
N PHE A 55 5.59 -13.84 -13.21
CA PHE A 55 6.83 -14.13 -13.93
C PHE A 55 7.10 -15.62 -14.09
N ASP A 56 6.95 -16.41 -13.04
CA ASP A 56 7.17 -17.87 -13.06
C ASP A 56 6.32 -18.57 -14.14
N VAL A 57 5.07 -18.15 -14.29
CA VAL A 57 4.15 -18.67 -15.32
C VAL A 57 4.66 -18.34 -16.73
N TYR A 58 5.18 -17.13 -16.94
CA TYR A 58 5.67 -16.67 -18.24
C TYR A 58 7.04 -17.28 -18.58
N HIS A 59 7.89 -17.43 -17.58
CA HIS A 59 9.20 -18.03 -17.66
C HIS A 59 9.09 -19.53 -17.97
N ALA A 60 8.24 -20.27 -17.26
CA ALA A 60 8.00 -21.69 -17.51
C ALA A 60 7.44 -21.98 -18.93
N LYS A 61 6.73 -21.01 -19.51
CA LYS A 61 6.21 -21.09 -20.90
C LYS A 61 7.24 -20.67 -21.95
N GLY A 62 8.45 -20.25 -21.56
CA GLY A 62 9.49 -19.74 -22.46
C GLY A 62 9.13 -18.41 -23.12
N SER A 63 8.10 -17.70 -22.64
CA SER A 63 7.70 -16.40 -23.19
C SER A 63 8.54 -15.25 -22.66
N MET A 64 9.28 -15.48 -21.58
CA MET A 64 10.23 -14.56 -20.97
C MET A 64 11.42 -15.34 -20.45
N LYS A 65 12.59 -14.71 -20.49
CA LYS A 65 13.83 -15.31 -19.99
C LYS A 65 14.26 -14.66 -18.69
N TYR A 66 14.24 -13.33 -18.62
CA TYR A 66 14.68 -12.60 -17.45
C TYR A 66 13.55 -11.77 -16.87
N PHE A 67 13.56 -11.51 -15.56
CA PHE A 67 12.57 -10.62 -14.96
C PHE A 67 12.60 -9.21 -15.59
N GLN A 68 13.75 -8.79 -16.10
CA GLN A 68 13.90 -7.56 -16.88
C GLN A 68 12.93 -7.49 -18.07
N ASP A 69 12.51 -8.61 -18.65
CA ASP A 69 11.55 -8.61 -19.77
C ASP A 69 10.21 -8.01 -19.34
N ILE A 70 9.73 -8.33 -18.12
CA ILE A 70 8.52 -7.71 -17.54
C ILE A 70 8.73 -6.23 -17.32
N ILE A 71 9.83 -5.86 -16.65
CA ILE A 71 10.14 -4.46 -16.33
C ILE A 71 10.21 -3.61 -17.60
N THR A 72 10.89 -4.11 -18.63
CA THR A 72 10.99 -3.47 -19.93
C THR A 72 9.61 -3.28 -20.56
N ASN A 73 8.80 -4.34 -20.64
CA ASN A 73 7.47 -4.26 -21.26
C ASN A 73 6.50 -3.33 -20.50
N VAL A 74 6.63 -3.22 -19.18
CA VAL A 74 5.81 -2.32 -18.36
C VAL A 74 6.28 -0.87 -18.48
N PHE A 75 7.59 -0.59 -18.40
CA PHE A 75 8.08 0.77 -18.21
C PHE A 75 8.67 1.43 -19.44
N GLN A 76 9.25 0.70 -20.38
CA GLN A 76 9.88 1.30 -21.56
C GLN A 76 8.89 2.14 -22.39
N PRO A 77 7.66 1.67 -22.74
CA PRO A 77 6.71 2.48 -23.50
C PRO A 77 6.32 3.77 -22.77
N LEU A 78 6.28 3.72 -21.43
CA LEU A 78 5.97 4.88 -20.59
C LEU A 78 7.09 5.91 -20.60
N PHE A 79 8.36 5.47 -20.60
CA PHE A 79 9.50 6.38 -20.78
C PHE A 79 9.52 6.97 -22.19
N GLU A 80 9.30 6.15 -23.22
CA GLU A 80 9.27 6.60 -24.62
C GLU A 80 8.22 7.68 -24.85
N VAL A 81 6.96 7.43 -24.47
CA VAL A 81 5.87 8.41 -24.59
C VAL A 81 6.08 9.64 -23.70
N THR A 82 6.74 9.45 -22.55
CA THR A 82 7.11 10.56 -21.66
C THR A 82 8.22 11.40 -22.26
N VAL A 83 9.16 10.87 -23.05
CA VAL A 83 10.17 11.68 -23.74
C VAL A 83 9.55 12.37 -24.95
N ASN A 84 8.81 11.62 -25.76
CA ASN A 84 8.18 12.10 -26.98
C ASN A 84 6.70 11.65 -27.06
N PRO A 85 5.74 12.52 -26.70
CA PRO A 85 4.32 12.20 -26.79
C PRO A 85 3.83 11.75 -28.17
N LYS A 86 4.56 12.05 -29.24
CA LYS A 86 4.21 11.63 -30.61
C LYS A 86 4.62 10.19 -30.92
N SER A 87 5.44 9.52 -30.10
CA SER A 87 5.80 8.12 -30.34
C SER A 87 4.64 7.17 -30.04
N HIS A 88 3.82 7.50 -29.03
CA HIS A 88 2.60 6.76 -28.68
C HIS A 88 1.45 7.75 -28.41
N PRO A 89 0.82 8.34 -29.45
CA PRO A 89 -0.14 9.43 -29.26
C PRO A 89 -1.41 8.97 -28.52
N GLU A 90 -1.93 7.78 -28.80
CA GLU A 90 -3.09 7.21 -28.08
C GLU A 90 -2.74 6.92 -26.62
N LEU A 91 -1.54 6.38 -26.36
CA LEU A 91 -1.07 6.15 -25.00
C LEU A 91 -0.92 7.46 -24.23
N HIS A 92 -0.35 8.49 -24.85
CA HIS A 92 -0.23 9.81 -24.22
C HIS A 92 -1.58 10.37 -23.77
N ALA A 93 -2.61 10.23 -24.63
CA ALA A 93 -3.97 10.65 -24.31
C ALA A 93 -4.58 9.79 -23.19
N PHE A 94 -4.43 8.46 -23.25
CA PHE A 94 -4.94 7.55 -22.23
C PHE A 94 -4.33 7.82 -20.86
N LEU A 95 -3.02 8.08 -20.79
CA LEU A 95 -2.30 8.31 -19.54
C LEU A 95 -2.79 9.56 -18.78
N GLN A 96 -3.55 10.47 -19.39
CA GLN A 96 -4.17 11.59 -18.67
C GLN A 96 -5.24 11.12 -17.65
N TYR A 97 -5.78 9.92 -17.83
CA TYR A 97 -6.78 9.31 -16.95
C TYR A 97 -6.21 8.23 -16.03
N VAL A 98 -4.94 7.84 -16.24
CA VAL A 98 -4.23 6.90 -15.36
C VAL A 98 -3.62 7.65 -14.19
N THR A 99 -3.89 7.20 -12.98
CA THR A 99 -3.49 7.88 -11.74
C THR A 99 -2.51 7.09 -10.89
N GLY A 100 -2.32 5.80 -11.18
CA GLY A 100 -1.40 4.98 -10.38
C GLY A 100 -1.18 3.57 -10.88
N PHE A 101 -0.32 2.88 -10.14
CA PHE A 101 0.01 1.47 -10.31
C PHE A 101 -0.39 0.67 -9.09
N ASP A 102 -0.72 -0.58 -9.34
CA ASP A 102 -1.04 -1.60 -8.37
C ASP A 102 -0.25 -2.87 -8.71
N SER A 103 0.06 -3.70 -7.73
CA SER A 103 0.66 -5.02 -7.93
C SER A 103 -0.24 -6.06 -7.30
N VAL A 104 -0.62 -7.08 -8.07
CA VAL A 104 -1.65 -8.05 -7.71
C VAL A 104 -1.19 -9.51 -7.94
N ASP A 105 -1.96 -10.45 -7.41
CA ASP A 105 -1.91 -11.93 -7.48
C ASP A 105 -2.14 -12.48 -6.07
N ASP A 106 -2.42 -13.78 -5.96
CA ASP A 106 -2.62 -14.49 -4.68
C ASP A 106 -1.43 -14.32 -3.73
N GLU A 107 -1.62 -13.45 -2.73
CA GLU A 107 -0.61 -13.11 -1.72
C GLU A 107 -0.34 -14.27 -0.74
N SER A 108 -1.19 -15.30 -0.70
CA SER A 108 -1.01 -16.44 0.20
C SER A 108 0.09 -17.41 -0.26
N LYS A 109 0.49 -17.33 -1.53
CA LYS A 109 1.62 -18.10 -2.07
C LYS A 109 2.90 -17.75 -1.33
N SER A 110 3.67 -18.77 -0.96
CA SER A 110 4.92 -18.56 -0.23
C SER A 110 6.03 -18.04 -1.14
N ASP A 111 6.69 -16.97 -0.70
CA ASP A 111 7.95 -16.50 -1.27
C ASP A 111 9.05 -17.53 -1.01
N LYS A 112 9.51 -18.22 -2.07
CA LYS A 112 10.59 -19.22 -1.98
C LYS A 112 11.99 -18.59 -1.97
N VAL A 113 12.10 -17.38 -2.51
CA VAL A 113 13.36 -16.64 -2.63
C VAL A 113 13.34 -15.51 -1.60
N VAL A 114 14.42 -15.37 -0.82
CA VAL A 114 14.57 -14.25 0.11
C VAL A 114 15.23 -13.08 -0.62
N PHE A 115 14.55 -11.94 -0.71
CA PHE A 115 15.14 -10.75 -1.31
C PHE A 115 16.19 -10.13 -0.39
N ASN A 116 17.44 -10.11 -0.85
CA ASN A 116 18.57 -9.54 -0.15
C ASN A 116 19.66 -9.09 -1.16
N ALA A 117 20.81 -8.64 -0.65
CA ALA A 117 21.91 -8.13 -1.48
C ALA A 117 22.53 -9.16 -2.45
N SER A 118 22.29 -10.46 -2.25
CA SER A 118 22.76 -11.53 -3.15
C SER A 118 21.70 -11.94 -4.19
N THR A 119 20.47 -11.44 -4.09
CA THR A 119 19.43 -11.73 -5.08
C THR A 119 19.84 -11.14 -6.43
N PRO A 120 19.74 -11.90 -7.54
CA PRO A 120 20.09 -11.40 -8.87
C PRO A 120 19.31 -10.14 -9.25
N THR A 121 19.94 -9.24 -10.00
CA THR A 121 19.26 -8.09 -10.61
C THR A 121 18.34 -8.55 -11.75
N PRO A 122 17.35 -7.73 -12.16
CA PRO A 122 16.31 -8.16 -13.10
C PRO A 122 16.85 -8.70 -14.42
N ASP A 123 17.95 -8.13 -14.89
CA ASP A 123 18.64 -8.48 -16.15
C ASP A 123 19.27 -9.87 -16.15
N VAL A 124 19.45 -10.46 -14.97
CA VAL A 124 20.03 -11.81 -14.78
C VAL A 124 19.17 -12.71 -13.90
N TYR A 125 17.98 -12.28 -13.47
CA TYR A 125 17.04 -13.11 -12.74
C TYR A 125 16.32 -14.05 -13.72
N ASP A 126 16.77 -15.30 -13.85
CA ASP A 126 16.13 -16.38 -14.64
C ASP A 126 15.68 -17.58 -13.80
N LEU A 127 15.55 -17.40 -12.48
CA LEU A 127 15.15 -18.50 -11.60
C LEU A 127 13.75 -19.01 -11.97
N ASN A 128 13.53 -20.30 -11.81
CA ASN A 128 12.22 -20.91 -12.02
C ASN A 128 11.20 -20.44 -10.98
N GLU A 129 11.67 -20.06 -9.80
CA GLU A 129 10.87 -19.47 -8.74
C GLU A 129 10.49 -18.02 -9.08
N ASN A 130 9.21 -17.70 -8.88
CA ASN A 130 8.72 -16.33 -8.98
C ASN A 130 9.53 -15.41 -8.03
N PRO A 131 9.97 -14.22 -8.47
CA PRO A 131 10.55 -13.24 -7.57
C PRO A 131 9.62 -12.97 -6.38
N PRO A 132 10.17 -12.78 -5.17
CA PRO A 132 9.34 -12.57 -4.00
C PRO A 132 8.58 -11.25 -4.10
N TYR A 133 7.51 -11.12 -3.32
CA TYR A 133 6.68 -9.91 -3.29
C TYR A 133 7.52 -8.62 -3.20
N SER A 134 8.48 -8.59 -2.27
CA SER A 134 9.32 -7.41 -2.04
C SER A 134 10.21 -7.03 -3.22
N TYR A 135 10.59 -7.99 -4.06
CA TYR A 135 11.36 -7.76 -5.28
C TYR A 135 10.51 -7.03 -6.33
N TYR A 136 9.28 -7.50 -6.56
CA TYR A 136 8.33 -6.82 -7.46
C TYR A 136 8.08 -5.38 -6.99
N ILE A 137 7.75 -5.18 -5.71
CA ILE A 137 7.44 -3.86 -5.17
C ILE A 137 8.65 -2.92 -5.29
N PHE A 138 9.87 -3.40 -5.01
CA PHE A 138 11.08 -2.60 -5.14
C PHE A 138 11.32 -2.11 -6.57
N TYR A 139 11.33 -3.01 -7.56
CA TYR A 139 11.61 -2.61 -8.94
C TYR A 139 10.46 -1.83 -9.58
N MET A 140 9.20 -2.08 -9.19
CA MET A 140 8.08 -1.22 -9.57
C MET A 140 8.25 0.19 -8.99
N PHE A 141 8.51 0.31 -7.68
CA PHE A 141 8.76 1.59 -7.03
C PHE A 141 9.91 2.36 -7.67
N ALA A 142 11.05 1.71 -7.91
CA ALA A 142 12.23 2.35 -8.48
C ALA A 142 11.94 2.95 -9.87
N ASN A 143 11.26 2.20 -10.73
CA ASN A 143 10.90 2.68 -12.06
C ASN A 143 9.82 3.76 -12.03
N ILE A 144 8.76 3.59 -11.23
CA ILE A 144 7.70 4.60 -11.06
C ILE A 144 8.30 5.90 -10.54
N SER A 145 9.23 5.84 -9.57
CA SER A 145 9.87 7.02 -9.00
C SER A 145 10.67 7.80 -10.05
N GLN A 146 11.48 7.12 -10.86
CA GLN A 146 12.25 7.75 -11.93
C GLN A 146 11.35 8.31 -13.04
N LEU A 147 10.34 7.54 -13.44
CA LEU A 147 9.35 7.97 -14.42
C LEU A 147 8.59 9.22 -13.93
N ASN A 148 8.16 9.24 -12.68
CA ASN A 148 7.46 10.39 -12.09
C ASN A 148 8.33 11.64 -12.03
N GLN A 149 9.63 11.51 -11.71
CA GLN A 149 10.56 12.65 -11.75
C GLN A 149 10.63 13.24 -13.16
N LEU A 150 10.76 12.39 -14.19
CA LEU A 150 10.80 12.82 -15.58
C LEU A 150 9.46 13.44 -16.02
N ARG A 151 8.33 12.81 -15.70
CA ARG A 151 6.98 13.30 -16.05
C ARG A 151 6.71 14.66 -15.41
N SER A 152 7.02 14.79 -14.11
CA SER A 152 6.89 16.05 -13.37
C SER A 152 7.74 17.16 -13.97
N HIS A 153 9.01 16.87 -14.32
CA HIS A 153 9.89 17.83 -14.99
C HIS A 153 9.34 18.32 -16.34
N ARG A 154 8.55 17.49 -17.03
CA ARG A 154 7.86 17.84 -18.28
C ARG A 154 6.45 18.42 -18.09
N GLY A 155 6.00 18.63 -16.85
CA GLY A 155 4.64 19.12 -16.55
C GLY A 155 3.52 18.12 -16.87
N LEU A 156 3.83 16.82 -16.90
CA LEU A 156 2.86 15.75 -17.09
C LEU A 156 2.35 15.20 -15.75
N ASN A 157 1.18 14.56 -15.75
CA ASN A 157 0.66 13.88 -14.57
C ASN A 157 1.58 12.74 -14.11
N THR A 158 1.65 12.49 -12.81
CA THR A 158 2.43 11.40 -12.20
C THR A 158 1.54 10.25 -11.75
N PHE A 159 2.16 9.14 -11.36
CA PHE A 159 1.47 7.91 -10.97
C PHE A 159 1.74 7.58 -9.51
N SER A 160 0.68 7.46 -8.72
CA SER A 160 0.73 6.90 -7.36
C SER A 160 1.10 5.42 -7.38
N PHE A 161 1.75 4.90 -6.35
CA PHE A 161 1.99 3.46 -6.20
C PHE A 161 1.20 2.90 -5.02
N ARG A 162 0.20 2.08 -5.32
CA ARG A 162 -0.85 1.64 -4.38
C ARG A 162 -1.11 0.13 -4.48
N PRO A 163 -0.15 -0.72 -4.08
CA PRO A 163 -0.24 -2.17 -4.25
C PRO A 163 -1.28 -2.84 -3.34
N HIS A 164 -1.82 -3.98 -3.78
CA HIS A 164 -2.48 -4.95 -2.91
C HIS A 164 -1.47 -5.55 -1.95
N CYS A 165 -1.72 -5.42 -0.64
CA CYS A 165 -0.75 -5.80 0.38
C CYS A 165 -1.40 -6.16 1.72
N GLY A 166 -0.94 -7.26 2.30
CA GLY A 166 -1.34 -7.75 3.61
C GLY A 166 -2.78 -8.22 3.67
N GLU A 167 -3.40 -8.61 2.55
CA GLU A 167 -4.63 -9.37 2.56
C GLU A 167 -4.37 -10.78 3.11
N ALA A 168 -3.31 -11.40 2.60
CA ALA A 168 -2.78 -12.69 3.02
C ALA A 168 -1.24 -12.65 3.01
N GLY A 169 -0.58 -13.81 3.06
CA GLY A 169 0.88 -13.89 2.91
C GLY A 169 1.70 -13.49 4.13
N ASN A 170 2.92 -13.02 3.87
CA ASN A 170 3.92 -12.72 4.90
C ASN A 170 3.81 -11.25 5.37
N ILE A 171 3.98 -11.02 6.68
CA ILE A 171 4.01 -9.66 7.27
C ILE A 171 5.07 -8.75 6.62
N ASN A 172 6.15 -9.30 6.09
CA ASN A 172 7.19 -8.54 5.39
C ASN A 172 6.68 -7.79 4.15
N HIS A 173 5.55 -8.19 3.55
CA HIS A 173 4.92 -7.45 2.46
C HIS A 173 4.51 -6.06 2.94
N LEU A 174 3.88 -5.99 4.11
CA LEU A 174 3.45 -4.74 4.75
C LEU A 174 4.64 -3.87 5.15
N VAL A 175 5.76 -4.47 5.56
CA VAL A 175 7.01 -3.74 5.84
C VAL A 175 7.56 -3.13 4.55
N THR A 176 7.53 -3.87 3.45
CA THR A 176 8.00 -3.38 2.15
C THR A 176 7.14 -2.22 1.66
N CYS A 177 5.81 -2.35 1.73
CA CYS A 177 4.91 -1.28 1.28
C CYS A 177 4.91 -0.07 2.21
N PHE A 178 5.17 -0.27 3.52
CA PHE A 178 5.37 0.85 4.44
C PHE A 178 6.53 1.76 3.98
N LEU A 179 7.58 1.18 3.40
CA LEU A 179 8.76 1.92 2.96
C LEU A 179 8.59 2.54 1.56
N LEU A 180 7.82 1.91 0.67
CA LEU A 180 7.86 2.19 -0.77
C LEU A 180 6.53 2.62 -1.39
N ALA A 181 5.38 2.33 -0.76
CA ALA A 181 4.07 2.63 -1.32
C ALA A 181 3.49 3.92 -0.74
N GLU A 182 2.63 4.59 -1.50
CA GLU A 182 1.89 5.77 -1.04
C GLU A 182 0.65 5.38 -0.22
N SER A 183 0.01 4.26 -0.58
CA SER A 183 -1.07 3.63 0.16
C SER A 183 -1.12 2.13 -0.18
N ILE A 184 -1.94 1.35 0.52
CA ILE A 184 -2.12 -0.07 0.25
C ILE A 184 -3.60 -0.44 0.09
N ASN A 185 -3.88 -1.54 -0.60
CA ASN A 185 -5.19 -2.18 -0.58
C ASN A 185 -5.16 -3.40 0.37
N HIS A 186 -6.25 -3.62 1.11
CA HIS A 186 -6.50 -4.63 2.15
C HIS A 186 -5.88 -4.38 3.53
N GLY A 187 -4.59 -4.63 3.74
CA GLY A 187 -3.92 -4.43 5.04
C GLY A 187 -4.43 -5.29 6.21
N LEU A 188 -5.14 -6.40 5.96
CA LEU A 188 -5.74 -7.27 6.99
C LEU A 188 -4.72 -7.75 8.03
N LEU A 189 -3.52 -8.14 7.59
CA LEU A 189 -2.48 -8.70 8.44
C LEU A 189 -1.87 -7.68 9.42
N LEU A 190 -2.11 -6.38 9.26
CA LEU A 190 -1.73 -5.38 10.26
C LEU A 190 -2.36 -5.66 11.63
N ARG A 191 -3.49 -6.38 11.69
CA ARG A 191 -4.10 -6.82 12.95
C ARG A 191 -3.20 -7.75 13.77
N LYS A 192 -2.22 -8.41 13.13
CA LYS A 192 -1.27 -9.36 13.75
C LYS A 192 0.10 -8.72 14.03
N ALA A 193 0.31 -7.47 13.64
CA ALA A 193 1.60 -6.78 13.76
C ALA A 193 1.41 -5.41 14.44
N PRO A 194 1.28 -5.35 15.78
CA PRO A 194 0.97 -4.11 16.50
C PRO A 194 1.96 -2.98 16.24
N VAL A 195 3.26 -3.29 16.17
CA VAL A 195 4.31 -2.29 15.86
C VAL A 195 4.10 -1.71 14.47
N LEU A 196 3.86 -2.56 13.48
CA LEU A 196 3.69 -2.10 12.10
C LEU A 196 2.38 -1.32 11.94
N GLN A 197 1.30 -1.77 12.59
CA GLN A 197 0.05 -1.03 12.64
C GLN A 197 0.22 0.38 13.23
N TYR A 198 1.01 0.49 14.29
CA TYR A 198 1.35 1.79 14.87
C TYR A 198 2.18 2.66 13.92
N LEU A 199 3.10 2.07 13.16
CA LEU A 199 3.84 2.80 12.12
C LEU A 199 2.92 3.32 11.01
N TYR A 200 1.98 2.50 10.52
CA TYR A 200 0.98 2.93 9.52
C TYR A 200 0.08 4.06 10.06
N PHE A 201 -0.28 4.00 11.34
CA PHE A 201 -0.98 5.09 12.02
C PHE A 201 -0.12 6.37 12.07
N ILE A 202 1.11 6.30 12.57
CA ILE A 202 1.96 7.49 12.74
C ILE A 202 2.32 8.13 11.39
N ALA A 203 2.62 7.31 10.39
CA ALA A 203 2.92 7.78 9.04
C ALA A 203 1.67 8.16 8.23
N GLN A 204 0.47 7.90 8.76
CA GLN A 204 -0.81 8.11 8.09
C GLN A 204 -0.83 7.51 6.67
N ILE A 205 -0.33 6.28 6.51
CA ILE A 205 -0.37 5.56 5.24
C ILE A 205 -1.79 5.06 4.99
N GLY A 206 -2.31 5.37 3.80
CA GLY A 206 -3.67 5.02 3.40
C GLY A 206 -3.90 3.52 3.27
N ILE A 207 -5.06 3.04 3.71
CA ILE A 207 -5.47 1.62 3.60
C ILE A 207 -6.90 1.57 3.06
N ALA A 208 -7.04 1.19 1.79
CA ALA A 208 -8.35 0.91 1.19
C ALA A 208 -8.72 -0.55 1.46
N MET A 209 -9.84 -0.78 2.15
CA MET A 209 -10.25 -2.12 2.57
C MET A 209 -11.62 -2.47 2.00
N SER A 210 -11.82 -3.75 1.68
CA SER A 210 -13.07 -4.26 1.09
C SER A 210 -13.68 -5.38 1.96
N PRO A 211 -14.38 -5.03 3.05
CA PRO A 211 -14.88 -6.00 4.02
C PRO A 211 -15.75 -7.12 3.46
N LEU A 212 -16.60 -6.89 2.44
CA LEU A 212 -17.44 -7.95 1.86
C LEU A 212 -16.64 -8.95 1.05
N SER A 213 -15.64 -8.48 0.30
CA SER A 213 -14.66 -9.36 -0.38
C SER A 213 -13.91 -10.20 0.65
N ASN A 214 -13.35 -9.55 1.67
CA ASN A 214 -12.60 -10.24 2.72
C ASN A 214 -13.44 -11.29 3.47
N ASN A 215 -14.73 -11.00 3.72
CA ASN A 215 -15.67 -11.95 4.30
C ASN A 215 -15.88 -13.19 3.44
N SER A 216 -15.91 -13.01 2.12
CA SER A 216 -16.13 -14.10 1.19
C SER A 216 -14.91 -15.00 1.02
N LEU A 217 -13.70 -14.45 1.20
CA LEU A 217 -12.45 -15.13 0.83
C LEU A 217 -11.57 -15.56 2.02
N PHE A 218 -11.44 -14.73 3.06
CA PHE A 218 -10.35 -14.87 4.03
C PHE A 218 -10.77 -14.81 5.49
N LEU A 219 -11.80 -14.02 5.83
CA LEU A 219 -12.05 -13.62 7.20
C LEU A 219 -13.49 -13.13 7.41
N ASP A 220 -14.23 -13.80 8.30
CA ASP A 220 -15.59 -13.41 8.70
C ASP A 220 -15.72 -11.89 8.94
N TYR A 221 -16.82 -11.30 8.47
CA TYR A 221 -17.05 -9.84 8.46
C TYR A 221 -16.85 -9.21 9.84
N HIS A 222 -17.40 -9.83 10.89
CA HIS A 222 -17.27 -9.34 12.28
C HIS A 222 -15.82 -9.32 12.79
N ARG A 223 -14.93 -10.10 12.19
CA ARG A 223 -13.52 -10.17 12.55
C ARG A 223 -12.66 -9.25 11.71
N ASN A 224 -13.20 -8.59 10.68
CA ASN A 224 -12.44 -7.66 9.85
C ASN A 224 -11.95 -6.46 10.70
N PRO A 225 -10.67 -6.05 10.58
CA PRO A 225 -10.08 -5.07 11.48
C PRO A 225 -10.40 -3.60 11.13
N LEU A 226 -11.19 -3.31 10.09
CA LEU A 226 -11.49 -1.93 9.68
C LEU A 226 -12.06 -1.09 10.83
N ASN A 227 -13.03 -1.61 11.58
CA ASN A 227 -13.61 -0.89 12.72
C ASN A 227 -12.56 -0.55 13.78
N ASP A 228 -11.69 -1.51 14.11
CA ASP A 228 -10.58 -1.29 15.05
C ASP A 228 -9.58 -0.26 14.51
N PHE A 229 -9.26 -0.31 13.22
CA PHE A 229 -8.33 0.60 12.58
C PHE A 229 -8.89 2.03 12.55
N LEU A 230 -10.16 2.19 12.19
CA LEU A 230 -10.85 3.47 12.25
C LEU A 230 -10.89 3.99 13.69
N ALA A 231 -11.23 3.16 14.68
CA ALA A 231 -11.24 3.58 16.09
C ALA A 231 -9.87 4.10 16.54
N ARG A 232 -8.79 3.42 16.12
CA ARG A 232 -7.39 3.80 16.41
C ARG A 232 -6.87 4.99 15.60
N GLY A 233 -7.62 5.47 14.61
CA GLY A 233 -7.25 6.63 13.79
C GLY A 233 -6.28 6.32 12.66
N LEU A 234 -6.20 5.05 12.23
CA LEU A 234 -5.52 4.70 10.98
C LEU A 234 -6.28 5.34 9.81
N PHE A 235 -5.52 5.69 8.77
CA PHE A 235 -6.04 6.33 7.58
C PHE A 235 -6.71 5.32 6.64
N VAL A 236 -7.92 4.87 7.01
CA VAL A 236 -8.67 3.83 6.30
C VAL A 236 -9.81 4.38 5.45
N SER A 237 -10.19 3.64 4.40
CA SER A 237 -11.44 3.81 3.65
C SER A 237 -12.07 2.47 3.27
N LEU A 238 -13.36 2.51 2.92
CA LEU A 238 -14.06 1.40 2.28
C LEU A 238 -13.86 1.40 0.76
N SER A 239 -13.71 0.21 0.20
CA SER A 239 -13.67 -0.10 -1.23
C SER A 239 -14.50 -1.36 -1.54
N THR A 240 -14.72 -1.66 -2.81
CA THR A 240 -15.62 -2.75 -3.24
C THR A 240 -14.90 -3.98 -3.77
N ASP A 241 -13.59 -3.89 -4.07
CA ASP A 241 -12.83 -4.96 -4.73
C ASP A 241 -13.45 -5.38 -6.08
N ASP A 242 -14.09 -6.56 -6.14
CA ASP A 242 -14.85 -7.07 -7.29
C ASP A 242 -16.39 -6.98 -7.06
N PRO A 243 -17.03 -5.84 -7.40
CA PRO A 243 -18.48 -5.68 -7.29
C PRO A 243 -19.31 -6.83 -7.86
N LEU A 244 -18.90 -7.34 -9.04
CA LEU A 244 -19.61 -8.42 -9.72
C LEU A 244 -19.67 -9.72 -8.90
N GLN A 245 -18.64 -9.98 -8.09
CA GLN A 245 -18.52 -11.22 -7.34
C GLN A 245 -19.14 -11.12 -5.95
N PHE A 246 -19.02 -9.96 -5.29
CA PHE A 246 -19.28 -9.84 -3.85
C PHE A 246 -20.52 -9.02 -3.48
N HIS A 247 -21.14 -8.33 -4.43
CA HIS A 247 -22.22 -7.39 -4.15
C HIS A 247 -23.53 -7.80 -4.83
N PHE A 248 -24.65 -7.53 -4.18
CA PHE A 248 -25.98 -7.92 -4.66
C PHE A 248 -26.82 -6.72 -5.11
N THR A 249 -26.38 -5.50 -4.80
CA THR A 249 -27.11 -4.28 -5.14
C THR A 249 -26.54 -3.60 -6.39
N LYS A 250 -27.32 -2.65 -6.95
CA LYS A 250 -26.86 -1.81 -8.07
C LYS A 250 -25.78 -0.80 -7.67
N GLU A 251 -25.65 -0.51 -6.37
CA GLU A 251 -24.73 0.49 -5.82
C GLU A 251 -23.74 -0.19 -4.86
N PRO A 252 -22.75 -0.93 -5.37
CA PRO A 252 -21.90 -1.80 -4.56
C PRO A 252 -21.18 -1.05 -3.43
N LEU A 253 -20.68 0.16 -3.70
CA LEU A 253 -20.04 0.97 -2.66
C LEU A 253 -21.03 1.37 -1.56
N ILE A 254 -22.28 1.69 -1.91
CA ILE A 254 -23.31 2.04 -0.91
C ILE A 254 -23.68 0.81 -0.06
N GLU A 255 -23.66 -0.39 -0.64
CA GLU A 255 -23.84 -1.64 0.08
C GLU A 255 -22.74 -1.88 1.12
N GLU A 256 -21.47 -1.65 0.79
CA GLU A 256 -20.36 -1.69 1.77
C GLU A 256 -20.60 -0.76 2.96
N TYR A 257 -20.92 0.51 2.69
CA TYR A 257 -21.21 1.49 3.74
C TYR A 257 -22.45 1.11 4.56
N SER A 258 -23.50 0.60 3.91
CA SER A 258 -24.76 0.23 4.57
C SER A 258 -24.56 -0.96 5.51
N ILE A 259 -23.82 -1.98 5.09
CA ILE A 259 -23.53 -3.15 5.92
C ILE A 259 -22.60 -2.76 7.07
N ALA A 260 -21.56 -1.95 6.82
CA ALA A 260 -20.68 -1.45 7.87
C ALA A 260 -21.46 -0.65 8.93
N ALA A 261 -22.39 0.21 8.52
CA ALA A 261 -23.26 0.95 9.43
C ALA A 261 -24.16 0.04 10.27
N GLN A 262 -24.72 -1.01 9.69
CA GLN A 262 -25.60 -1.93 10.43
C GLN A 262 -24.84 -2.89 11.35
N VAL A 263 -23.68 -3.38 10.92
CA VAL A 263 -22.91 -4.38 11.66
C VAL A 263 -22.01 -3.74 12.72
N TRP A 264 -21.23 -2.72 12.36
CA TRP A 264 -20.31 -2.03 13.27
C TRP A 264 -20.91 -0.80 13.95
N LYS A 265 -22.17 -0.47 13.65
CA LYS A 265 -22.89 0.68 14.23
C LYS A 265 -22.21 2.02 13.92
N PHE A 266 -21.65 2.15 12.72
CA PHE A 266 -21.07 3.41 12.26
C PHE A 266 -22.10 4.52 12.25
N THR A 267 -21.72 5.64 12.85
CA THR A 267 -22.48 6.89 12.82
C THR A 267 -22.28 7.60 11.48
N SER A 268 -23.08 8.65 11.23
CA SER A 268 -22.85 9.53 10.09
C SER A 268 -21.45 10.15 10.09
N THR A 269 -20.90 10.44 11.28
CA THR A 269 -19.54 10.97 11.43
C THR A 269 -18.49 9.97 10.96
N ASP A 270 -18.64 8.69 11.31
CA ASP A 270 -17.71 7.63 10.93
C ASP A 270 -17.73 7.39 9.42
N MET A 271 -18.94 7.36 8.84
CA MET A 271 -19.11 7.22 7.39
C MET A 271 -18.53 8.44 6.63
N CYS A 272 -18.75 9.66 7.11
CA CYS A 272 -18.18 10.86 6.49
C CYS A 272 -16.64 10.89 6.62
N GLU A 273 -16.09 10.38 7.72
CA GLU A 273 -14.63 10.25 7.89
C GLU A 273 -14.04 9.28 6.86
N LEU A 274 -14.63 8.09 6.70
CA LEU A 274 -14.23 7.10 5.70
C LEU A 274 -14.33 7.65 4.26
N ALA A 275 -15.42 8.37 3.95
CA ALA A 275 -15.63 8.96 2.63
C ALA A 275 -14.67 10.13 2.36
N ARG A 276 -14.37 10.97 3.36
CA ARG A 276 -13.34 12.01 3.24
C ARG A 276 -11.97 11.39 2.99
N ASN A 277 -11.65 10.31 3.71
CA ASN A 277 -10.37 9.62 3.58
C ASN A 277 -10.20 9.01 2.19
N SER A 278 -11.26 8.43 1.61
CA SER A 278 -11.20 7.88 0.25
C SER A 278 -10.87 8.94 -0.80
N VAL A 279 -11.45 10.15 -0.67
CA VAL A 279 -11.11 11.27 -1.56
C VAL A 279 -9.64 11.69 -1.42
N LEU A 280 -9.14 11.77 -0.19
CA LEU A 280 -7.75 12.13 0.07
C LEU A 280 -6.78 11.09 -0.53
N MET A 281 -7.07 9.79 -0.38
CA MET A 281 -6.29 8.68 -0.95
C MET A 281 -6.42 8.53 -2.46
N SER A 282 -7.47 9.10 -3.06
CA SER A 282 -7.75 8.90 -4.48
C SER A 282 -6.70 9.53 -5.40
N GLY A 283 -6.63 9.09 -6.64
CA GLY A 283 -5.74 9.65 -7.67
C GLY A 283 -6.26 10.92 -8.36
N PHE A 284 -7.42 11.46 -7.97
CA PHE A 284 -8.01 12.62 -8.64
C PHE A 284 -7.15 13.88 -8.48
N SER A 285 -7.26 14.79 -9.46
CA SER A 285 -6.45 16.01 -9.49
C SER A 285 -6.70 16.89 -8.26
N PRO A 286 -5.70 17.71 -7.85
CA PRO A 286 -5.88 18.66 -6.75
C PRO A 286 -7.07 19.59 -6.93
N LEU A 287 -7.38 19.98 -8.17
CA LEU A 287 -8.55 20.81 -8.50
C LEU A 287 -9.86 20.10 -8.14
N ILE A 288 -9.99 18.83 -8.49
CA ILE A 288 -11.18 18.03 -8.20
C ILE A 288 -11.29 17.77 -6.68
N LYS A 289 -10.19 17.41 -6.03
CA LYS A 289 -10.16 17.22 -4.57
C LYS A 289 -10.52 18.50 -3.83
N SER A 290 -10.02 19.65 -4.28
CA SER A 290 -10.37 20.97 -3.75
C SER A 290 -11.86 21.29 -3.93
N HIS A 291 -12.44 20.91 -5.07
CA HIS A 291 -13.88 21.02 -5.28
C HIS A 291 -14.66 20.11 -4.32
N TRP A 292 -14.23 18.89 -4.04
CA TRP A 292 -14.97 18.00 -3.14
C TRP A 292 -14.78 18.29 -1.66
N LEU A 293 -13.58 18.71 -1.23
CA LEU A 293 -13.22 18.85 0.19
C LEU A 293 -13.01 20.30 0.65
N GLY A 294 -12.96 21.25 -0.29
CA GLY A 294 -12.70 22.66 -0.02
C GLY A 294 -11.28 23.10 -0.41
N PRO A 295 -11.04 24.41 -0.59
CA PRO A 295 -9.77 24.96 -1.05
C PRO A 295 -8.58 24.65 -0.13
N ASN A 296 -8.84 24.48 1.17
CA ASN A 296 -7.81 24.28 2.17
C ASN A 296 -7.56 22.80 2.51
N TYR A 297 -8.06 21.83 1.72
CA TYR A 297 -8.05 20.41 2.09
C TYR A 297 -6.65 19.82 2.38
N THR A 298 -5.57 20.48 1.93
CA THR A 298 -4.18 20.11 2.17
C THR A 298 -3.61 20.62 3.50
N GLN A 299 -4.33 21.51 4.20
CA GLN A 299 -3.95 21.99 5.53
C GLN A 299 -4.15 20.89 6.57
N GLU A 300 -3.36 20.93 7.64
CA GLU A 300 -3.49 19.97 8.74
C GLU A 300 -4.64 20.32 9.70
N GLY A 301 -5.14 19.29 10.38
CA GLY A 301 -6.17 19.42 11.41
C GLY A 301 -7.46 20.07 10.90
N VAL A 302 -8.11 20.85 11.77
CA VAL A 302 -9.42 21.47 11.51
C VAL A 302 -9.36 22.44 10.32
N MET A 303 -8.22 23.09 10.09
CA MET A 303 -8.04 24.05 8.99
C MET A 303 -8.17 23.40 7.62
N GLY A 304 -7.89 22.10 7.52
CA GLY A 304 -8.06 21.30 6.31
C GLY A 304 -9.44 20.66 6.13
N ASN A 305 -10.43 21.04 6.95
CA ASN A 305 -11.77 20.49 6.89
C ASN A 305 -12.82 21.57 6.65
N ASP A 306 -13.39 21.59 5.46
CA ASP A 306 -14.63 22.32 5.18
C ASP A 306 -15.83 21.43 5.49
N ILE A 307 -16.40 21.59 6.69
CA ILE A 307 -17.56 20.81 7.15
C ILE A 307 -18.77 20.94 6.22
N THR A 308 -18.91 22.03 5.48
CA THR A 308 -20.04 22.23 4.55
C THR A 308 -19.94 21.32 3.32
N ARG A 309 -18.76 20.77 3.06
CA ARG A 309 -18.49 19.83 1.96
C ARG A 309 -18.27 18.41 2.44
N SER A 310 -17.41 18.22 3.45
CA SER A 310 -17.08 16.90 3.97
C SER A 310 -18.16 16.30 4.87
N ASN A 311 -19.04 17.15 5.43
CA ASN A 311 -19.99 16.80 6.48
C ASN A 311 -19.34 16.13 7.71
N LEU A 312 -18.02 16.24 7.86
CA LEU A 312 -17.26 15.71 8.99
C LEU A 312 -17.13 16.79 10.07
N PRO A 313 -17.69 16.60 11.27
CA PRO A 313 -17.56 17.54 12.37
C PRO A 313 -16.10 17.94 12.66
N ASN A 314 -15.86 19.24 12.80
CA ASN A 314 -14.53 19.77 13.14
C ASN A 314 -13.98 19.18 14.45
N ILE A 315 -14.85 18.84 15.42
CA ILE A 315 -14.43 18.20 16.67
C ILE A 315 -13.84 16.80 16.44
N ARG A 316 -14.35 16.03 15.46
CA ARG A 316 -13.77 14.73 15.08
C ARG A 316 -12.37 14.91 14.49
N VAL A 317 -12.21 15.89 13.59
CA VAL A 317 -10.92 16.21 12.97
C VAL A 317 -9.91 16.73 14.00
N ALA A 318 -10.34 17.61 14.91
CA ALA A 318 -9.52 18.10 16.01
C ALA A 318 -8.99 16.95 16.87
N TYR A 319 -9.88 16.05 17.29
CA TYR A 319 -9.50 14.87 18.09
C TYR A 319 -8.47 13.99 17.39
N ARG A 320 -8.66 13.68 16.10
CA ARG A 320 -7.69 12.89 15.31
C ARG A 320 -6.33 13.57 15.24
N PHE A 321 -6.32 14.86 14.94
CA PHE A 321 -5.10 15.64 14.80
C PHE A 321 -4.34 15.79 16.12
N GLU A 322 -5.05 16.07 17.21
CA GLU A 322 -4.49 16.19 18.56
C GLU A 322 -3.88 14.86 19.03
N THR A 323 -4.59 13.75 18.79
CA THR A 323 -4.12 12.39 19.14
C THR A 323 -2.87 12.04 18.36
N LEU A 324 -2.87 12.22 17.03
CA LEU A 324 -1.70 11.97 16.18
C LEU A 324 -0.49 12.82 16.62
N THR A 325 -0.71 14.12 16.85
CA THR A 325 0.33 15.04 17.29
C THR A 325 0.88 14.65 18.66
N GLN A 326 0.03 14.19 19.58
CA GLN A 326 0.44 13.74 20.89
C GLN A 326 1.31 12.48 20.82
N GLU A 327 0.93 11.51 19.99
CA GLU A 327 1.69 10.29 19.75
C GLU A 327 3.07 10.58 19.12
N LEU A 328 3.12 11.47 18.13
CA LEU A 328 4.37 11.97 17.54
C LEU A 328 5.28 12.65 18.59
N ARG A 329 4.71 13.47 19.48
CA ARG A 329 5.46 14.11 20.58
C ARG A 329 6.03 13.08 21.54
N LEU A 330 5.29 12.02 21.88
CA LEU A 330 5.77 10.95 22.75
C LEU A 330 7.00 10.24 22.13
N LEU A 331 6.93 9.94 20.83
CA LEU A 331 8.06 9.35 20.10
C LEU A 331 9.28 10.27 20.07
N LEU A 332 9.10 11.54 19.72
CA LEU A 332 10.18 12.52 19.70
C LEU A 332 10.83 12.68 21.07
N ASN A 333 10.03 12.77 22.14
CA ASN A 333 10.55 12.88 23.50
C ASN A 333 11.36 11.64 23.90
N SER A 334 10.91 10.44 23.55
CA SER A 334 11.64 9.19 23.79
C SER A 334 12.99 9.16 23.05
N VAL A 335 13.01 9.57 21.78
CA VAL A 335 14.24 9.67 20.99
C VAL A 335 15.20 10.72 21.57
N LEU A 336 14.70 11.88 21.99
CA LEU A 336 15.53 12.91 22.62
C LEU A 336 16.10 12.45 23.96
N ALA A 337 15.28 11.81 24.80
CA ALA A 337 15.71 11.27 26.08
C ALA A 337 16.82 10.22 25.91
N SER A 338 16.65 9.26 24.98
CA SER A 338 17.66 8.23 24.70
C SER A 338 19.00 8.83 24.24
N ARG A 339 18.97 9.91 23.45
CA ARG A 339 20.18 10.63 23.03
C ARG A 339 20.87 11.34 24.20
N THR A 340 20.11 11.92 25.14
CA THR A 340 20.68 12.55 26.34
C THR A 340 21.27 11.55 27.34
N SER A 341 20.71 10.34 27.42
CA SER A 341 21.26 9.27 28.26
C SER A 341 22.47 8.53 27.66
N GLY A 342 22.68 8.64 26.34
CA GLY A 342 23.75 7.97 25.60
C GLY A 342 25.12 8.66 25.62
N SER A 343 25.28 9.79 26.31
CA SER A 343 26.53 10.56 26.37
C SER A 343 27.42 10.25 27.59
N VAL A 344 27.23 9.11 28.25
CA VAL A 344 28.16 8.64 29.29
C VAL A 344 29.11 7.62 28.67
N SER A 345 30.31 8.07 28.31
CA SER A 345 31.43 7.20 27.95
C SER A 345 31.66 6.15 29.05
N PRO A 346 32.01 4.88 28.73
CA PRO A 346 32.41 3.91 29.73
C PRO A 346 33.79 4.29 30.27
N GLY A 347 33.81 5.17 31.28
CA GLY A 347 34.98 5.52 32.06
C GLY A 347 35.29 4.39 33.04
N SER A 348 36.40 3.68 32.79
CA SER A 348 37.26 3.02 33.79
C SER A 348 36.58 2.42 35.02
N ASN A 349 36.10 1.18 34.92
CA ASN A 349 35.94 0.35 36.12
C ASN A 349 37.30 -0.16 36.56
N THR A 350 37.87 0.54 37.53
CA THR A 350 38.90 0.05 38.45
C THR A 350 38.56 -1.35 38.94
N VAL A 351 39.51 -2.27 38.75
CA VAL A 351 39.53 -3.63 39.27
C VAL A 351 39.43 -3.58 40.79
N MET A 352 38.26 -3.95 41.34
CA MET A 352 38.19 -4.34 42.76
C MET A 352 38.67 -5.79 42.90
N HIS A 353 39.83 -5.94 43.51
CA HIS A 353 40.36 -7.21 43.99
C HIS A 353 39.37 -7.87 44.97
N SER A 354 39.00 -9.12 44.69
CA SER A 354 38.48 -10.05 45.69
C SER A 354 39.57 -11.03 46.13
N PRO A 355 39.61 -11.45 47.42
CA PRO A 355 40.76 -12.15 47.98
C PRO A 355 40.79 -13.62 47.58
N LYS A 356 42.00 -14.10 47.27
CA LYS A 356 42.33 -15.51 47.00
C LYS A 356 41.85 -16.43 48.12
N LYS A 357 41.11 -17.49 47.77
CA LYS A 357 40.99 -18.71 48.58
C LYS A 357 41.95 -19.75 48.01
N ASN A 358 42.85 -20.22 48.88
CA ASN A 358 43.89 -21.19 48.58
C ASN A 358 43.32 -22.56 48.20
N HIS A 359 43.89 -23.15 47.14
CA HIS A 359 43.79 -24.57 46.84
C HIS A 359 44.50 -25.40 47.92
N ILE A 360 43.81 -26.41 48.44
CA ILE A 360 44.45 -27.62 48.99
C ILE A 360 44.05 -28.76 48.06
N SER A 361 45.07 -29.37 47.45
CA SER A 361 44.98 -30.58 46.65
C SER A 361 45.08 -31.80 47.54
N THR A 362 44.21 -32.80 47.34
CA THR A 362 44.58 -34.21 47.56
C THR A 362 43.87 -35.08 46.53
N ASP A 363 44.69 -35.70 45.69
CA ASP A 363 44.38 -36.84 44.82
C ASP A 363 43.82 -38.04 45.60
N SER A 364 42.86 -38.76 45.02
CA SER A 364 42.94 -40.23 44.87
C SER A 364 41.76 -40.79 44.04
N SER A 365 42.09 -41.22 42.82
CA SER A 365 41.76 -42.53 42.22
C SER A 365 40.42 -43.24 42.48
N ARG A 366 39.85 -43.68 41.35
CA ARG A 366 39.00 -44.88 41.12
C ARG A 366 37.62 -44.92 41.79
N ILE A 367 36.57 -45.15 40.99
CA ILE A 367 35.90 -46.46 40.82
C ILE A 367 34.71 -46.27 39.85
N ASP A 368 34.62 -47.22 38.92
CA ASP A 368 33.55 -47.43 37.95
C ASP A 368 32.18 -47.79 38.57
N HIS A 369 31.15 -47.67 37.71
CA HIS A 369 29.93 -48.50 37.64
C HIS A 369 28.75 -48.28 38.61
N LEU A 370 27.58 -47.93 38.03
CA LEU A 370 26.28 -48.65 38.00
C LEU A 370 25.10 -47.64 37.88
N LYS A 371 24.45 -47.55 36.72
CA LYS A 371 23.10 -48.11 36.43
C LYS A 371 22.07 -47.97 37.57
N LYS A 372 21.11 -47.06 37.41
CA LYS A 372 19.69 -47.39 37.15
C LYS A 372 18.92 -46.17 36.66
#